data_AF-A0A5C6V4H7-F1
#
_entry.id   AF-A0A5C6V4H7-F1
#
_cell.length_a   1.000
_cell.length_b   1.000
_cell.length_c   1.000
_cell.angle_alpha   90.00
_cell.angle_beta   90.00
_cell.angle_gamma   90.00
#
_symmetry.space_group_name_H-M   'P 1'
#
loop_
_entity.id
_entity.type
_entity.pdbx_description
1 polymer ?
#
loop_
_entity_poly.entity_id
_entity_poly.type
_entity_poly.pdbx_seq_one_letter_code
_entity_poly.pdbx_strand_id
1 'polypeptide(L)'
;MASNKVTVRIWMPTDMGIKGQLASYAGVGHASLTLRVNDKKYYITWMADGSPFQASVINSMTGIENVTKAIDKGFMRRFMNSAEPTYKIKLKTKQTGEQTEGLDANLIEAFWLERLDNKPKYSFLSASNNCTGCVADALRAGGLGQYVRASKPWFVQDAASLLAWVLAAEKRLNGAADEGDEDYTYTEWLIFNHGMV
;
A
#
# COMPACT_ATOMS: atom_id res chain seq x y z
N MET A 1 -13.62 -1.77 -22.72
CA MET A 1 -12.51 -2.23 -21.85
C MET A 1 -12.70 -1.64 -20.47
N ALA A 2 -12.49 -2.40 -19.40
CA ALA A 2 -12.60 -1.88 -18.04
C ALA A 2 -11.43 -0.94 -17.70
N SER A 3 -11.73 0.17 -17.01
CA SER A 3 -10.71 1.17 -16.66
C SER A 3 -9.66 0.67 -15.67
N ASN A 4 -8.42 1.09 -15.84
CA ASN A 4 -7.34 0.82 -14.91
C ASN A 4 -7.63 1.50 -13.56
N LYS A 5 -7.38 0.81 -12.45
CA LYS A 5 -7.64 1.33 -11.10
C LYS A 5 -6.58 0.89 -10.11
N VAL A 6 -6.08 1.84 -9.33
CA VAL A 6 -5.22 1.60 -8.17
C VAL A 6 -5.97 2.01 -6.90
N THR A 7 -6.05 1.12 -5.92
CA THR A 7 -6.66 1.43 -4.61
C THR A 7 -5.77 0.90 -3.49
N VAL A 8 -5.22 1.81 -2.69
CA VAL A 8 -4.42 1.49 -1.51
C VAL A 8 -5.36 1.28 -0.32
N ARG A 9 -5.07 0.27 0.50
CA ARG A 9 -5.76 -0.01 1.76
C ARG A 9 -4.74 -0.06 2.88
N ILE A 10 -5.03 0.66 3.96
CA ILE A 10 -4.15 0.72 5.14
C ILE A 10 -4.99 0.45 6.37
N TRP A 11 -4.54 -0.52 7.17
CA TRP A 11 -5.06 -0.82 8.50
C TRP A 11 -4.15 -0.18 9.52
N MET A 12 -4.71 0.75 10.28
CA MET A 12 -4.09 1.36 11.44
C MET A 12 -4.81 0.83 12.69
N PRO A 13 -4.09 0.53 13.79
CA PRO A 13 -4.69 0.02 15.02
C PRO A 13 -5.43 1.14 15.77
N THR A 14 -6.53 1.68 15.23
CA THR A 14 -7.26 2.81 15.84
C THR A 14 -8.21 2.38 16.96
N ASP A 15 -8.67 1.12 16.94
CA ASP A 15 -9.78 0.63 17.80
C ASP A 15 -9.29 -0.18 19.01
N MET A 16 -8.00 -0.08 19.36
CA MET A 16 -7.39 -0.77 20.51
C MET A 16 -7.16 0.17 21.71
N GLY A 17 -7.87 1.31 21.75
CA GLY A 17 -7.69 2.36 22.77
C GLY A 17 -6.30 3.01 22.71
N ILE A 18 -5.78 3.47 23.85
CA ILE A 18 -4.48 4.15 23.95
C ILE A 18 -3.33 3.29 23.40
N LYS A 19 -3.41 1.96 23.56
CA LYS A 19 -2.42 1.01 23.01
C LYS A 19 -2.43 0.98 21.49
N GLY A 20 -3.61 1.12 20.89
CA GLY A 20 -3.77 1.21 19.44
C GLY A 20 -3.19 2.50 18.88
N GLN A 21 -3.50 3.63 19.50
CA GLN A 21 -2.91 4.92 19.11
C GLN A 21 -1.38 4.87 19.21
N LEU A 22 -0.82 4.37 20.30
CA LEU A 22 0.64 4.20 20.45
C LEU A 22 1.25 3.24 19.43
N ALA A 23 0.58 2.14 19.10
CA ALA A 23 1.03 1.20 18.07
C ALA A 23 0.99 1.83 16.66
N SER A 24 -0.04 2.62 16.38
CA SER A 24 -0.17 3.42 15.16
C SER A 24 0.95 4.46 15.06
N TYR A 25 1.28 5.14 16.16
CA TYR A 25 2.41 6.07 16.25
C TYR A 25 3.76 5.38 16.09
N ALA A 26 3.90 4.13 16.54
CA ALA A 26 5.06 3.29 16.31
C ALA A 26 5.13 2.71 14.88
N GLY A 27 4.20 3.10 13.99
CA GLY A 27 4.17 2.64 12.60
C GLY A 27 3.65 1.21 12.41
N VAL A 28 3.17 0.57 13.48
CA VAL A 28 2.59 -0.78 13.42
C VAL A 28 1.27 -0.70 12.65
N GLY A 29 1.23 -1.39 11.52
CA GLY A 29 0.05 -1.41 10.66
C GLY A 29 0.19 -2.45 9.56
N HIS A 30 -0.80 -2.49 8.68
CA HIS A 30 -0.78 -3.36 7.50
C HIS A 30 -1.26 -2.60 6.27
N ALA A 31 -0.77 -3.01 5.10
CA ALA A 31 -1.19 -2.41 3.85
C ALA A 31 -1.38 -3.46 2.74
N SER A 32 -2.30 -3.13 1.84
CA SER A 32 -2.47 -3.82 0.58
C SER A 32 -2.86 -2.85 -0.53
N LEU A 33 -2.73 -3.30 -1.77
CA LEU A 33 -3.10 -2.56 -2.96
C LEU A 33 -4.00 -3.45 -3.82
N THR A 34 -5.19 -2.96 -4.18
CA THR A 34 -5.95 -3.54 -5.29
C THR A 34 -5.61 -2.82 -6.56
N LEU A 35 -5.21 -3.62 -7.54
CA LEU A 35 -4.95 -3.18 -8.90
C LEU A 35 -6.01 -3.76 -9.82
N ARG A 36 -6.49 -2.99 -10.78
CA ARG A 36 -7.21 -3.47 -11.94
C ARG A 36 -6.48 -2.98 -13.18
N VAL A 37 -6.11 -3.90 -14.07
CA VAL A 37 -5.55 -3.62 -15.39
C VAL A 37 -6.43 -4.29 -16.40
N ASN A 38 -7.11 -3.50 -17.24
CA ASN A 38 -8.17 -4.00 -18.10
C ASN A 38 -9.19 -4.83 -17.28
N ASP A 39 -9.36 -6.12 -17.60
CA ASP A 39 -10.27 -7.04 -16.90
C ASP A 39 -9.59 -7.90 -15.82
N LYS A 40 -8.27 -7.78 -15.65
CA LYS A 40 -7.51 -8.49 -14.61
C LYS A 40 -7.53 -7.71 -13.30
N LYS A 41 -7.58 -8.43 -12.19
CA LYS A 41 -7.57 -7.85 -10.84
C LYS A 41 -6.44 -8.48 -10.04
N TYR A 42 -5.69 -7.64 -9.33
CA TYR A 42 -4.64 -8.05 -8.41
C TYR A 42 -4.88 -7.47 -7.01
N TYR A 43 -4.39 -8.18 -6.00
CA TYR A 43 -4.38 -7.88 -4.57
C TYR A 43 -2.94 -8.03 -4.09
N ILE A 44 -2.21 -6.94 -4.23
CA ILE A 44 -0.81 -6.84 -3.88
C ILE A 44 -0.72 -6.60 -2.38
N THR A 45 -0.17 -7.55 -1.66
CA THR A 45 0.30 -7.41 -0.29
C THR A 45 1.51 -8.34 -0.12
N TRP A 46 1.95 -8.61 1.10
CA TRP A 46 2.99 -9.61 1.29
C TRP A 46 2.55 -10.98 0.70
N MET A 47 3.49 -11.70 0.09
CA MET A 47 3.18 -12.92 -0.64
C MET A 47 3.09 -14.14 0.26
N ALA A 48 2.12 -15.02 -0.03
CA ALA A 48 1.91 -16.29 0.64
C ALA A 48 3.13 -17.25 0.63
N ASP A 49 4.17 -17.02 -0.18
CA ASP A 49 5.40 -17.81 -0.13
C ASP A 49 6.36 -17.23 0.92
N GLY A 50 6.29 -17.77 2.14
CA GLY A 50 6.81 -17.17 3.37
C GLY A 50 5.74 -16.98 4.46
N SER A 51 4.49 -17.30 4.12
CA SER A 51 3.43 -17.55 5.09
C SER A 51 3.76 -18.80 5.92
N PRO A 52 3.40 -18.89 7.21
CA PRO A 52 3.40 -20.17 7.93
C PRO A 52 2.46 -21.22 7.31
N PHE A 53 1.66 -20.86 6.29
CA PHE A 53 0.86 -21.79 5.50
C PHE A 53 1.65 -22.22 4.26
N GLN A 54 2.10 -23.48 4.30
CA GLN A 54 2.81 -24.20 3.25
C GLN A 54 2.36 -23.78 1.84
N ALA A 55 3.32 -23.31 1.04
CA ALA A 55 3.19 -23.09 -0.38
C ALA A 55 3.03 -24.42 -1.14
N SER A 56 1.95 -25.15 -0.89
CA SER A 56 1.52 -26.22 -1.77
C SER A 56 0.68 -25.59 -2.88
N VAL A 57 1.35 -25.33 -4.01
CA VAL A 57 0.77 -25.40 -5.36
C VAL A 57 -0.57 -24.66 -5.54
N ILE A 58 -0.54 -23.34 -5.73
CA ILE A 58 -1.62 -22.68 -6.49
C ILE A 58 -1.09 -22.47 -7.91
N ASN A 59 -1.24 -23.52 -8.72
CA ASN A 59 -0.77 -23.65 -10.10
C ASN A 59 -1.49 -22.72 -11.10
N SER A 60 -2.20 -21.70 -10.62
CA SER A 60 -2.81 -20.70 -11.48
C SER A 60 -2.83 -19.34 -10.76
N MET A 61 -2.16 -18.34 -11.34
CA MET A 61 -2.24 -16.93 -10.90
C MET A 61 -3.70 -16.46 -10.76
N THR A 62 -4.62 -17.07 -11.50
CA THR A 62 -6.07 -16.98 -11.31
C THR A 62 -6.49 -17.59 -9.98
N GLY A 63 -6.68 -16.77 -8.94
CA GLY A 63 -7.27 -17.19 -7.66
C GLY A 63 -6.42 -16.88 -6.43
N ILE A 64 -5.09 -16.74 -6.61
CA ILE A 64 -4.17 -16.29 -5.55
C ILE A 64 -4.69 -15.01 -4.89
N GLU A 65 -5.27 -14.12 -5.67
CA GLU A 65 -5.77 -12.83 -5.21
C GLU A 65 -6.95 -12.94 -4.24
N ASN A 66 -7.90 -13.84 -4.53
CA ASN A 66 -9.06 -14.03 -3.67
C ASN A 66 -8.66 -14.74 -2.37
N VAL A 67 -7.75 -15.72 -2.46
CA VAL A 67 -7.22 -16.46 -1.31
C VAL A 67 -6.40 -15.53 -0.42
N THR A 68 -5.46 -14.78 -0.99
CA THR A 68 -4.61 -13.82 -0.27
C THR A 68 -5.47 -12.78 0.42
N LYS A 69 -6.45 -12.19 -0.28
CA LYS A 69 -7.38 -11.22 0.32
C LYS A 69 -8.22 -11.80 1.46
N ALA A 70 -8.70 -13.04 1.34
CA ALA A 70 -9.51 -13.68 2.39
C ALA A 70 -8.67 -13.98 3.64
N ILE A 71 -7.45 -14.50 3.45
CA ILE A 71 -6.48 -14.73 4.51
C ILE A 71 -6.13 -13.43 5.20
N ASP A 72 -5.82 -12.39 4.42
CA ASP A 72 -5.44 -11.07 4.91
C ASP A 72 -6.56 -10.45 5.77
N LYS A 73 -7.81 -10.53 5.31
CA LYS A 73 -8.98 -10.14 6.11
C LYS A 73 -9.09 -10.90 7.42
N GLY A 74 -8.86 -12.21 7.40
CA GLY A 74 -8.91 -13.05 8.60
C GLY A 74 -7.82 -12.67 9.62
N PHE A 75 -6.62 -12.39 9.14
CA PHE A 75 -5.52 -11.90 9.99
C PHE A 75 -5.80 -10.52 10.55
N MET A 76 -6.23 -9.57 9.73
CA MET A 76 -6.52 -8.21 10.19
C MET A 76 -7.62 -8.21 11.24
N ARG A 77 -8.66 -9.05 11.09
CA ARG A 77 -9.69 -9.21 12.12
C ARG A 77 -9.12 -9.68 13.46
N ARG A 78 -8.13 -10.58 13.45
CA ARG A 78 -7.51 -11.12 14.68
C ARG A 78 -6.46 -10.18 15.28
N PHE A 79 -5.68 -9.51 14.44
CA PHE A 79 -4.53 -8.70 14.85
C PHE A 79 -4.90 -7.23 15.10
N MET A 80 -5.70 -6.64 14.20
CA MET A 80 -6.12 -5.23 14.26
C MET A 80 -7.55 -5.05 14.79
N ASN A 81 -8.22 -6.13 15.20
CA ASN A 81 -9.64 -6.14 15.58
C ASN A 81 -10.60 -5.61 14.49
N SER A 82 -10.16 -5.57 13.22
CA SER A 82 -10.99 -5.11 12.10
C SER A 82 -10.67 -5.85 10.80
N ALA A 83 -11.71 -6.30 10.10
CA ALA A 83 -11.58 -6.90 8.77
C ALA A 83 -11.54 -5.86 7.64
N GLU A 84 -11.91 -4.61 7.93
CA GLU A 84 -11.96 -3.52 6.96
C GLU A 84 -10.83 -2.52 7.24
N PRO A 85 -10.21 -1.96 6.19
CA PRO A 85 -9.11 -1.03 6.36
C PRO A 85 -9.61 0.28 6.96
N THR A 86 -8.79 0.90 7.81
CA THR A 86 -9.01 2.25 8.33
C THR A 86 -9.05 3.27 7.19
N TYR A 87 -8.19 3.10 6.19
CA TYR A 87 -8.11 3.98 5.01
C TYR A 87 -8.22 3.18 3.71
N LYS A 88 -9.01 3.71 2.77
CA LYS A 88 -9.16 3.17 1.41
C LYS A 88 -9.05 4.28 0.40
N ILE A 89 -7.87 4.41 -0.19
CA ILE A 89 -7.46 5.58 -0.98
C ILE A 89 -7.43 5.20 -2.45
N LYS A 90 -8.13 5.94 -3.30
CA LYS A 90 -8.20 5.67 -4.75
C LYS A 90 -7.32 6.67 -5.47
N LEU A 91 -6.19 6.19 -5.98
CA LEU A 91 -5.25 7.06 -6.70
C LEU A 91 -5.66 7.23 -8.16
N LYS A 92 -5.52 8.44 -8.69
CA LYS A 92 -5.69 8.73 -10.11
C LYS A 92 -4.76 7.82 -10.92
N THR A 93 -5.33 7.08 -11.85
CA THR A 93 -4.63 6.04 -12.60
C THR A 93 -4.68 6.38 -14.08
N LYS A 94 -3.55 6.27 -14.78
CA LYS A 94 -3.47 6.45 -16.22
C LYS A 94 -4.34 5.43 -16.94
N GLN A 95 -5.18 5.91 -17.85
CA GLN A 95 -5.99 5.06 -18.71
C GLN A 95 -5.31 4.88 -20.07
N THR A 96 -5.49 3.70 -20.66
CA THR A 96 -4.95 3.39 -21.99
C THR A 96 -5.47 4.40 -23.01
N GLY A 97 -4.57 5.09 -23.71
CA GLY A 97 -4.91 6.06 -24.75
C GLY A 97 -5.25 7.47 -24.25
N GLU A 98 -5.19 7.72 -22.94
CA GLU A 98 -5.33 9.06 -22.38
C GLU A 98 -3.95 9.67 -22.08
N GLN A 99 -3.75 10.95 -22.43
CA GLN A 99 -2.60 11.74 -21.96
C GLN A 99 -2.89 12.35 -20.57
N THR A 100 -3.39 11.54 -19.65
CA THR A 100 -3.73 11.99 -18.30
C THR A 100 -2.61 11.70 -17.30
N GLU A 101 -2.46 12.57 -16.31
CA GLU A 101 -1.58 12.31 -15.16
C GLU A 101 -2.19 11.20 -14.28
N GLY A 102 -1.32 10.41 -13.64
CA GLY A 102 -1.74 9.31 -12.77
C GLY A 102 -0.69 8.21 -12.67
N LEU A 103 -0.96 7.23 -11.81
CA LEU A 103 -0.12 6.03 -11.70
C LEU A 103 -0.27 5.15 -12.95
N ASP A 104 0.82 4.53 -13.35
CA ASP A 104 0.81 3.50 -14.41
C ASP A 104 0.48 2.13 -13.81
N ALA A 105 -0.75 1.67 -14.04
CA ALA A 105 -1.22 0.39 -13.53
C ALA A 105 -0.51 -0.82 -14.18
N ASN A 106 -0.03 -0.69 -15.42
CA ASN A 106 0.68 -1.79 -16.09
C ASN A 106 2.08 -1.97 -15.49
N LEU A 107 2.76 -0.88 -15.11
CA LEU A 107 4.05 -0.98 -14.42
C LEU A 107 3.91 -1.61 -13.03
N ILE A 108 2.82 -1.31 -12.31
CA ILE A 108 2.51 -1.96 -11.03
C ILE A 108 2.25 -3.47 -11.24
N GLU A 109 1.52 -3.84 -12.30
CA GLU A 109 1.29 -5.24 -12.65
C GLU A 109 2.61 -5.96 -12.96
N ALA A 110 3.48 -5.37 -13.77
CA ALA A 110 4.79 -5.93 -14.09
C ALA A 110 5.64 -6.17 -12.84
N PHE A 111 5.72 -5.18 -11.94
CA PHE A 111 6.38 -5.34 -10.63
C PHE A 111 5.81 -6.51 -9.84
N TRP A 112 4.48 -6.65 -9.80
CA TRP A 112 3.84 -7.72 -9.04
C TRP A 112 4.14 -9.10 -9.60
N LEU A 113 4.06 -9.26 -10.92
CA LEU A 113 4.36 -10.51 -11.60
C LEU A 113 5.83 -10.91 -11.42
N GLU A 114 6.76 -9.96 -11.52
CA GLU A 114 8.18 -10.19 -11.23
C GLU A 114 8.40 -10.61 -9.77
N ARG A 115 7.71 -9.95 -8.82
CA ARG A 115 7.82 -10.28 -7.41
C ARG A 115 7.29 -11.69 -7.10
N LEU A 116 6.19 -12.08 -7.75
CA LEU A 116 5.61 -13.42 -7.66
C LEU A 116 6.57 -14.50 -8.16
N ASP A 117 7.34 -14.22 -9.19
CA ASP A 117 8.36 -15.12 -9.72
C ASP A 117 9.57 -15.23 -8.77
N ASN A 118 10.04 -14.08 -8.26
CA ASN A 118 11.24 -14.00 -7.41
C ASN A 118 11.03 -14.49 -5.97
N LYS A 119 9.78 -14.58 -5.49
CA LYS A 119 9.43 -15.13 -4.16
C LYS A 119 10.28 -14.58 -3.00
N PRO A 120 10.38 -13.25 -2.81
CA PRO A 120 11.17 -12.69 -1.73
C PRO A 120 10.64 -13.12 -0.36
N LYS A 121 11.54 -13.53 0.55
CA LYS A 121 11.19 -13.94 1.91
C LYS A 121 10.66 -12.76 2.73
N TYR A 122 9.56 -12.97 3.44
CA TYR A 122 9.00 -11.97 4.35
C TYR A 122 9.97 -11.63 5.48
N SER A 123 10.08 -10.34 5.80
CA SER A 123 10.77 -9.84 7.00
C SER A 123 10.00 -8.66 7.55
N PHE A 124 9.52 -8.78 8.80
CA PHE A 124 8.76 -7.73 9.49
C PHE A 124 9.56 -6.43 9.60
N LEU A 125 10.85 -6.54 9.93
CA LEU A 125 11.80 -5.44 10.02
C LEU A 125 12.49 -5.23 8.66
N SER A 126 11.73 -4.80 7.66
CA SER A 126 12.26 -4.52 6.32
C SER A 126 11.57 -3.33 5.68
N ALA A 127 12.32 -2.53 4.93
CA ALA A 127 11.78 -1.45 4.10
C ALA A 127 11.05 -1.94 2.84
N SER A 128 11.28 -3.18 2.40
CA SER A 128 10.77 -3.72 1.12
C SER A 128 10.10 -5.09 1.24
N ASN A 129 10.43 -5.87 2.28
CA ASN A 129 10.01 -7.27 2.43
C ASN A 129 8.97 -7.47 3.53
N ASN A 130 8.30 -6.40 3.97
CA ASN A 130 7.05 -6.46 4.71
C ASN A 130 5.86 -6.02 3.82
N CYS A 131 4.65 -6.02 4.36
CA CYS A 131 3.43 -5.70 3.61
C CYS A 131 3.39 -4.25 3.10
N THR A 132 3.74 -3.31 3.97
CA THR A 132 3.83 -1.87 3.71
C THR A 132 4.94 -1.54 2.71
N GLY A 133 6.11 -2.17 2.83
CA GLY A 133 7.22 -2.09 1.88
C GLY A 133 6.87 -2.61 0.50
N CYS A 134 6.18 -3.77 0.43
CA CYS A 134 5.69 -4.30 -0.84
C CYS A 134 4.73 -3.34 -1.55
N VAL A 135 3.80 -2.71 -0.80
CA VAL A 135 2.89 -1.70 -1.36
C VAL A 135 3.65 -0.44 -1.78
N ALA A 136 4.62 0.01 -0.97
CA ALA A 136 5.43 1.17 -1.29
C ALA A 136 6.23 0.97 -2.59
N ASP A 137 6.89 -0.18 -2.76
CA ASP A 137 7.64 -0.51 -3.97
C ASP A 137 6.73 -0.65 -5.20
N ALA A 138 5.55 -1.24 -5.03
CA ALA A 138 4.54 -1.28 -6.09
C ALA A 138 4.14 0.13 -6.54
N LEU A 139 3.88 1.04 -5.60
CA LEU A 139 3.53 2.43 -5.90
C LEU A 139 4.70 3.20 -6.55
N ARG A 140 5.94 2.94 -6.13
CA ARG A 140 7.15 3.49 -6.78
C ARG A 140 7.25 3.03 -8.23
N ALA A 141 7.05 1.75 -8.49
CA ALA A 141 7.03 1.20 -9.85
C ALA A 141 5.93 1.86 -10.71
N GLY A 142 4.76 2.13 -10.12
CA GLY A 142 3.67 2.87 -10.77
C GLY A 142 3.92 4.37 -10.96
N GLY A 143 5.06 4.91 -10.53
CA GLY A 143 5.45 6.30 -10.73
C GLY A 143 4.97 7.27 -9.66
N LEU A 144 4.48 6.82 -8.49
CA LEU A 144 4.00 7.72 -7.42
C LEU A 144 5.06 8.76 -7.00
N GLY A 145 6.34 8.38 -7.06
CA GLY A 145 7.48 9.24 -6.72
C GLY A 145 7.65 10.47 -7.62
N GLN A 146 6.99 10.51 -8.79
CA GLN A 146 6.97 11.70 -9.66
C GLN A 146 6.08 12.82 -9.11
N TYR A 147 5.14 12.48 -8.23
CA TYR A 147 4.17 13.43 -7.67
C TYR A 147 4.59 13.90 -6.29
N VAL A 148 5.05 12.97 -5.46
CA VAL A 148 5.56 13.25 -4.10
C VAL A 148 6.73 12.32 -3.85
N ARG A 149 7.89 12.87 -3.45
CA ARG A 149 9.03 12.05 -3.04
C ARG A 149 8.66 11.27 -1.78
N ALA A 150 8.90 9.96 -1.78
CA ALA A 150 8.83 9.20 -0.55
C ALA A 150 10.12 9.45 0.24
N SER A 151 10.03 9.78 1.52
CA SER A 151 11.12 9.43 2.43
C SER A 151 11.20 7.91 2.42
N LYS A 152 12.32 7.35 1.93
CA LYS A 152 12.52 5.89 1.97
C LYS A 152 13.12 5.58 3.34
N PRO A 153 12.36 5.03 4.29
CA PRO A 153 12.91 4.73 5.60
C PRO A 153 14.03 3.69 5.45
N TRP A 154 15.12 3.90 6.19
CA TRP A 154 16.35 3.12 6.04
C TRP A 154 16.22 1.67 6.55
N PHE A 155 15.25 1.40 7.43
CA PHE A 155 15.12 0.11 8.12
C PHE A 155 13.75 -0.54 7.95
N VAL A 156 12.66 0.19 8.17
CA VAL A 156 11.30 -0.35 8.14
C VAL A 156 10.38 0.61 7.42
N GLN A 157 9.68 0.13 6.40
CA GLN A 157 8.57 0.85 5.82
C GLN A 157 7.37 0.56 6.70
N ASP A 158 6.89 1.56 7.41
CA ASP A 158 5.76 1.43 8.32
C ASP A 158 4.46 1.94 7.66
N ALA A 159 3.32 1.63 8.29
CA ALA A 159 2.01 1.95 7.72
C ALA A 159 1.65 3.44 7.79
N ALA A 160 2.13 4.13 8.80
CA ALA A 160 1.90 5.56 9.00
C ALA A 160 2.64 6.39 7.95
N SER A 161 3.93 6.12 7.75
CA SER A 161 4.74 6.73 6.70
C SER A 161 4.19 6.45 5.30
N LEU A 162 3.70 5.22 5.06
CA LEU A 162 3.03 4.89 3.81
C LEU A 162 1.72 5.69 3.62
N LEU A 163 0.92 5.82 4.67
CA LEU A 163 -0.33 6.59 4.63
C LEU A 163 -0.10 8.05 4.28
N ALA A 164 0.83 8.72 4.97
CA ALA A 164 1.15 10.12 4.68
C ALA A 164 1.63 10.31 3.24
N TRP A 165 2.51 9.44 2.75
CA TRP A 165 2.99 9.51 1.36
C TRP A 165 1.84 9.34 0.34
N VAL A 166 0.93 8.39 0.58
CA VAL A 166 -0.21 8.13 -0.31
C VAL A 166 -1.22 9.28 -0.29
N LEU A 167 -1.52 9.87 0.87
CA LEU A 167 -2.45 11.01 0.99
C LEU A 167 -1.89 12.27 0.33
N ALA A 168 -0.60 12.55 0.53
CA ALA A 168 0.07 13.67 -0.14
C ALA A 168 0.01 13.51 -1.67
N ALA A 169 0.28 12.31 -2.17
CA ALA A 169 0.21 12.04 -3.60
C ALA A 169 -1.22 12.09 -4.16
N GLU A 170 -2.23 11.64 -3.41
CA GLU A 170 -3.64 11.78 -3.78
C GLU A 170 -4.03 13.25 -3.95
N LYS A 171 -3.65 14.10 -2.99
CA LYS A 171 -3.87 15.55 -3.03
C LYS A 171 -3.25 16.17 -4.29
N ARG A 172 -1.99 15.84 -4.58
CA ARG A 172 -1.25 16.32 -5.75
C ARG A 172 -1.91 15.89 -7.06
N LEU A 173 -2.26 14.61 -7.18
CA LEU A 173 -2.90 14.05 -8.38
C LEU A 173 -4.28 14.64 -8.69
N ASN A 174 -4.96 15.16 -7.67
CA ASN A 174 -6.26 15.83 -7.80
C ASN A 174 -6.14 17.34 -8.04
N GLY A 175 -4.93 17.87 -8.27
CA GLY A 175 -4.72 19.25 -8.70
C GLY A 175 -4.76 20.28 -7.57
N ALA A 176 -4.61 19.87 -6.31
CA ALA A 176 -4.38 20.82 -5.23
C ALA A 176 -2.96 21.38 -5.32
N ALA A 177 -2.83 22.72 -5.29
CA ALA A 177 -1.54 23.39 -5.20
C ALA A 177 -0.80 22.98 -3.91
N ASP A 178 0.52 22.83 -4.00
CA ASP A 178 1.38 22.61 -2.85
C ASP A 178 1.58 23.93 -2.10
N GLU A 179 1.30 23.90 -0.80
CA GLU A 179 2.18 24.56 0.16
C GLU A 179 3.12 23.47 0.68
N GLY A 180 4.41 23.56 0.36
CA GLY A 180 5.46 22.77 1.01
C GLY A 180 5.99 21.59 0.20
N ASP A 181 7.06 21.85 -0.56
CA ASP A 181 7.99 20.87 -1.13
C ASP A 181 8.97 20.37 -0.03
N GLU A 182 8.44 20.07 1.16
CA GLU A 182 9.23 19.74 2.35
C GLU A 182 9.15 18.24 2.65
N ASP A 183 10.31 17.64 2.91
CA ASP A 183 10.50 16.30 3.45
C ASP A 183 9.86 16.23 4.86
N TYR A 184 8.53 16.19 4.95
CA TYR A 184 7.86 16.05 6.23
C TYR A 184 7.98 14.62 6.73
N THR A 185 8.48 14.48 7.96
CA THR A 185 8.24 13.28 8.75
C THR A 185 6.74 13.14 9.03
N TYR A 186 6.25 11.91 9.24
CA TYR A 186 4.83 11.64 9.55
C TYR A 186 4.30 12.51 10.70
N THR A 187 5.15 12.80 11.68
CA THR A 187 4.85 13.68 12.83
C THR A 187 4.59 15.12 12.39
N GLU A 188 5.41 15.67 11.50
CA GLU A 188 5.24 17.04 11.00
C GLU A 188 3.97 17.16 10.15
N TRP A 189 3.68 16.17 9.28
CA TRP A 189 2.47 16.20 8.46
C TRP A 189 1.18 16.20 9.29
N LEU A 190 1.11 15.43 10.38
CA LEU A 190 -0.03 15.41 11.31
C LEU A 190 -0.20 16.72 12.08
N ILE A 191 0.89 17.32 12.55
CA ILE A 191 0.86 18.60 13.27
C ILE A 191 0.35 19.70 12.34
N PHE A 192 0.88 19.78 11.11
CA PHE A 192 0.51 20.83 10.16
C PHE A 192 -0.90 20.66 9.58
N ASN A 193 -1.37 19.43 9.30
CA ASN A 193 -2.64 19.22 8.59
C ASN A 193 -3.81 18.79 9.48
N HIS A 194 -3.55 18.31 10.69
CA HIS A 194 -4.58 17.83 11.61
C HIS A 194 -4.55 18.49 13.00
N GLY A 195 -3.68 19.49 13.22
CA GLY A 195 -3.73 20.38 14.37
C GLY A 195 -3.57 19.70 15.73
N MET A 196 -2.79 18.63 15.80
CA MET A 196 -2.53 17.91 17.05
C MET A 196 -1.25 18.44 17.71
N VAL A 197 -1.40 19.00 18.92
CA VAL A 197 -0.31 19.30 19.87
C VAL A 197 -0.18 18.14 20.84
#